data_AF-A0A3D4UNZ6-F1
#
_entry.id   AF-A0A3D4UNZ6-F1
#
_cell.length_a   1.000
_cell.length_b   1.000
_cell.length_c   1.000
_cell.angle_alpha   90.00
_cell.angle_beta   90.00
_cell.angle_gamma   90.00
#
_symmetry.space_group_name_H-M   'P 1'
#
loop_
_entity.id
_entity.type
_entity.pdbx_description
1 polymer ?
#
loop_
_entity_poly.entity_id
_entity_poly.type
_entity_poly.pdbx_seq_one_letter_code
_entity_poly.pdbx_strand_id
1 'polypeptide(L)'
;SDARRPDSIEYSTPEMDARRRDFTINALFLDPMAGGPDGEVIDFVDGRRDIEARILRAVGDPEHRLQEDHLRALRAVRFAARYG
;
A
#
# COMPACT_ATOMS: atom_id res chain seq x y z
N SER A 1 9.91 -17.59 11.31
CA SER A 1 9.78 -16.32 10.59
C SER A 1 10.41 -15.20 11.40
N ASP A 2 11.45 -14.53 10.91
CA ASP A 2 11.80 -13.20 11.46
C ASP A 2 10.85 -12.24 10.74
N ALA A 3 9.99 -11.53 11.46
CA ALA A 3 8.81 -10.76 11.02
C ALA A 3 9.06 -9.67 9.93
N ARG A 4 10.25 -9.71 9.33
CA ARG A 4 10.76 -8.88 8.24
C ARG A 4 10.68 -9.57 6.87
N ARG A 5 10.67 -10.90 6.81
CA ARG A 5 10.67 -11.66 5.54
C ARG A 5 9.48 -12.60 5.50
N PRO A 6 8.69 -12.61 4.40
CA PRO A 6 7.63 -13.58 4.24
C PRO A 6 8.24 -14.99 4.18
N ASP A 7 7.59 -15.96 4.81
CA ASP A 7 8.03 -17.35 4.83
C ASP A 7 7.88 -18.03 3.44
N SER A 8 6.99 -17.50 2.59
CA SER A 8 6.76 -17.95 1.21
C SER A 8 6.33 -16.79 0.30
N ILE A 9 6.53 -16.95 -1.02
CA ILE A 9 6.05 -16.02 -2.04
C ILE A 9 5.03 -16.76 -2.91
N GLU A 10 3.82 -16.23 -3.01
CA GLU A 10 2.75 -16.78 -3.84
C GLU A 10 2.28 -15.75 -4.86
N TYR A 11 2.13 -16.18 -6.12
CA TYR A 11 1.55 -15.35 -7.17
C TYR A 11 0.06 -15.10 -6.93
N SER A 12 -0.39 -13.90 -7.24
CA SER A 12 -1.74 -13.44 -6.95
C SER A 12 -2.23 -12.45 -7.99
N THR A 13 -3.51 -12.07 -7.91
CA THR A 13 -4.06 -10.94 -8.66
C THR A 13 -3.55 -9.61 -8.09
N PRO A 14 -3.60 -8.51 -8.88
CA PRO A 14 -3.26 -7.16 -8.39
C PRO A 14 -4.09 -6.75 -7.17
N GLU A 15 -5.38 -7.06 -7.15
CA GLU A 15 -6.26 -6.74 -6.01
C GLU A 15 -5.79 -7.43 -4.73
N MET A 16 -5.44 -8.72 -4.80
CA MET A 16 -4.93 -9.46 -3.65
C MET A 16 -3.54 -8.99 -3.21
N ASP A 17 -2.71 -8.48 -4.13
CA ASP A 17 -1.44 -7.83 -3.79
C ASP A 17 -1.68 -6.49 -3.07
N ALA A 18 -2.58 -5.66 -3.60
CA ALA A 18 -2.96 -4.37 -3.01
C ALA A 18 -3.32 -4.52 -1.53
N ARG A 19 -4.15 -5.52 -1.22
CA ARG A 19 -4.64 -5.83 0.13
C ARG A 19 -3.57 -6.28 1.11
N ARG A 20 -2.33 -6.58 0.69
CA ARG A 20 -1.22 -7.01 1.57
C ARG A 20 -0.16 -5.92 1.80
N ARG A 21 -0.26 -4.80 1.08
CA ARG A 21 0.67 -3.66 1.18
C ARG A 21 0.49 -2.89 2.49
N ASP A 22 1.40 -1.96 2.73
CA ASP A 22 1.48 -1.20 3.98
C ASP A 22 0.43 -0.09 4.07
N PHE A 23 0.43 0.84 3.12
CA PHE A 23 -0.45 2.01 3.12
C PHE A 23 -1.29 2.07 1.85
N THR A 24 -2.50 2.62 1.95
CA THR A 24 -3.45 2.78 0.82
C THR A 24 -2.81 3.51 -0.35
N ILE A 25 -2.07 4.58 -0.05
CA ILE A 25 -1.33 5.39 -1.04
C ILE A 25 -0.20 4.62 -1.76
N ASN A 26 0.30 3.52 -1.16
CA ASN A 26 1.35 2.67 -1.73
C ASN A 26 0.81 1.42 -2.44
N ALA A 27 -0.52 1.27 -2.47
CA ALA A 27 -1.23 0.11 -3.00
C ALA A 27 -2.00 0.43 -4.30
N LEU A 28 -1.55 1.47 -5.00
CA LEU A 28 -2.01 1.84 -6.32
C LEU A 28 -1.21 1.11 -7.40
N PHE A 29 -1.87 0.81 -8.51
CA PHE A 29 -1.26 0.22 -9.71
C PHE A 29 -1.46 1.16 -10.89
N LEU A 30 -0.58 1.05 -11.88
CA LEU A 30 -0.70 1.75 -13.15
C LEU A 30 -0.75 0.70 -14.27
N ASP A 31 -1.81 0.72 -15.06
CA ASP A 31 -1.83 0.05 -16.35
C ASP A 31 -1.37 1.05 -17.42
N PRO A 32 -0.14 0.93 -17.95
CA PRO A 32 0.38 1.85 -18.95
C PRO A 32 -0.25 1.66 -20.34
N MET A 33 -1.00 0.57 -20.56
CA MET A 33 -1.63 0.26 -21.84
C MET A 33 -3.10 0.68 -21.88
N ALA A 34 -3.72 0.88 -20.72
CA ALA A 34 -5.06 1.45 -20.59
C ALA A 34 -5.01 2.98 -20.41
N GLY A 35 -6.11 3.70 -20.65
CA GLY A 35 -6.20 5.13 -20.29
C GLY A 35 -5.47 6.15 -21.18
N GLY A 36 -4.90 5.74 -22.32
CA GLY A 36 -4.23 6.66 -23.25
C GLY A 36 -2.75 6.90 -22.91
N PRO A 37 -2.14 8.04 -23.32
CA PRO A 37 -0.70 8.25 -23.19
C PRO A 37 -0.19 8.30 -21.73
N ASP A 38 -1.08 8.56 -20.77
CA ASP A 38 -0.74 8.70 -19.35
C ASP A 38 -0.98 7.42 -18.53
N GLY A 39 -1.53 6.37 -19.14
CA GLY A 39 -1.93 5.17 -18.43
C GLY A 39 -3.24 5.31 -17.63
N GLU A 40 -3.71 4.21 -17.05
CA GLU A 40 -4.84 4.18 -16.12
C GLU A 40 -4.38 3.78 -14.72
N VAL A 41 -4.70 4.60 -13.71
CA VAL A 41 -4.44 4.26 -12.31
C VAL A 41 -5.55 3.38 -11.78
N ILE A 42 -5.18 2.18 -11.34
CA ILE A 42 -6.08 1.20 -10.72
C ILE A 42 -5.95 1.32 -9.20
N ASP A 43 -7.08 1.55 -8.54
CA ASP A 43 -7.17 1.73 -7.10
C ASP A 43 -8.17 0.75 -6.49
N PHE A 44 -7.66 -0.21 -5.71
CA PHE A 44 -8.46 -1.23 -5.03
C PHE A 44 -8.76 -0.91 -3.56
N VAL A 45 -8.17 0.16 -3.01
CA VAL A 45 -8.12 0.39 -1.55
C VAL A 45 -8.34 1.86 -1.17
N ASP A 46 -8.97 2.63 -2.06
CA ASP A 46 -9.23 4.07 -1.90
C ASP A 46 -7.97 4.92 -1.66
N GLY A 47 -6.82 4.49 -2.21
CA GLY A 47 -5.55 5.19 -2.08
C GLY A 47 -5.55 6.58 -2.71
N ARG A 48 -6.27 6.79 -3.82
CA ARG A 48 -6.39 8.11 -4.47
C ARG A 48 -7.11 9.11 -3.57
N ARG A 49 -8.15 8.66 -2.87
CA ARG A 49 -8.90 9.48 -1.91
C ARG A 49 -8.03 9.86 -0.72
N ASP A 50 -7.24 8.92 -0.18
CA ASP A 50 -6.32 9.21 0.92
C ASP A 50 -5.17 10.15 0.48
N ILE A 51 -4.69 10.07 -0.77
CA ILE A 51 -3.73 11.04 -1.33
C ILE A 51 -4.34 12.45 -1.36
N GLU A 52 -5.55 12.60 -1.88
CA GLU A 52 -6.24 13.89 -1.94
C GLU A 52 -6.47 14.49 -0.55
N ALA A 53 -6.85 13.65 0.41
CA ALA A 53 -7.04 14.04 1.80
C ALA A 53 -5.73 14.21 2.60
N ARG A 54 -4.57 13.88 2.01
CA ARG A 54 -3.25 13.84 2.67
C ARG A 54 -3.24 12.94 3.92
N ILE A 55 -3.90 11.80 3.84
CA ILE A 55 -4.01 10.82 4.92
C ILE A 55 -3.06 9.66 4.63
N LEU A 56 -2.26 9.29 5.64
CA LEU A 56 -1.50 8.04 5.62
C LEU A 56 -2.29 6.95 6.36
N ARG A 57 -2.94 6.06 5.61
CA ARG A 57 -3.79 5.00 6.15
C ARG A 57 -3.23 3.62 5.83
N ALA A 58 -3.24 2.70 6.78
CA ALA A 58 -2.88 1.31 6.54
C ALA A 58 -3.91 0.61 5.64
N VAL A 59 -3.48 -0.35 4.81
CA VAL A 59 -4.43 -1.16 4.04
C VAL A 59 -5.10 -2.20 4.94
N GLY A 60 -6.43 -2.14 5.05
CA GLY A 60 -7.21 -3.02 5.91
C GLY A 60 -7.12 -2.63 7.38
N ASP A 61 -6.98 -3.61 8.27
CA ASP A 61 -6.89 -3.38 9.71
C ASP A 61 -5.47 -2.96 10.12
N PRO A 62 -5.25 -1.71 10.59
CA PRO A 62 -3.94 -1.21 10.96
C PRO A 62 -3.28 -2.01 12.09
N GLU A 63 -4.06 -2.55 13.03
CA GLU A 63 -3.52 -3.30 14.18
C GLU A 63 -2.86 -4.60 13.69
N HIS A 64 -3.57 -5.37 12.87
CA HIS A 64 -3.01 -6.56 12.22
C HIS A 64 -1.80 -6.24 11.35
N ARG A 65 -1.85 -5.13 10.58
CA ARG A 65 -0.74 -4.76 9.69
C ARG A 65 0.53 -4.39 10.43
N LEU A 66 0.42 -3.70 11.56
CA LEU A 66 1.57 -3.34 12.37
C LEU A 66 2.18 -4.55 13.09
N GLN A 67 1.35 -5.53 13.47
CA GLN A 67 1.80 -6.79 14.06
C GLN A 67 2.51 -7.70 13.05
N GLU A 68 2.07 -7.70 11.77
CA GLU A 68 2.72 -8.47 10.69
C GLU A 68 4.15 -8.00 10.40
N ASP A 69 4.40 -6.69 10.41
CA ASP A 69 5.73 -6.10 10.21
C ASP A 69 5.85 -4.79 10.99
N HIS A 70 6.54 -4.86 12.14
CA HIS A 70 6.77 -3.71 13.03
C HIS A 70 7.51 -2.55 12.33
N LEU A 71 8.22 -2.78 11.21
CA LEU A 71 8.86 -1.70 10.45
C LEU A 71 7.84 -0.80 9.74
N ARG A 72 6.59 -1.24 9.56
CA ARG A 72 5.53 -0.39 9.00
C ARG A 72 5.25 0.84 9.87
N ALA A 73 5.37 0.74 11.19
CA ALA A 73 5.28 1.89 12.09
C ALA A 73 6.38 2.93 11.79
N LEU A 74 7.63 2.48 11.62
CA LEU A 74 8.76 3.36 11.29
C LEU A 74 8.58 3.97 9.89
N ARG A 75 8.04 3.21 8.93
CA ARG A 75 7.68 3.74 7.61
C ARG A 75 6.62 4.83 7.73
N ALA A 76 5.63 4.67 8.61
CA ALA A 76 4.60 5.68 8.83
C ALA A 76 5.22 7.02 9.29
N VAL A 77 6.08 6.96 10.31
CA VAL A 77 6.82 8.14 10.82
C VAL A 77 7.66 8.78 9.71
N ARG A 78 8.37 7.98 8.92
CA ARG A 78 9.18 8.47 7.79
C ARG A 78 8.32 9.19 6.75
N PHE A 79 7.16 8.64 6.39
CA PHE A 79 6.24 9.28 5.44
C PHE A 79 5.71 10.59 6.00
N ALA A 80 5.29 10.62 7.27
CA ALA A 80 4.84 11.83 7.93
C ALA A 80 5.94 12.91 7.96
N ALA A 81 7.19 12.56 8.27
CA ALA A 81 8.29 13.53 8.29
C ALA A 81 8.72 14.05 6.91
N ARG A 82 8.46 13.30 5.84
CA ARG A 82 8.84 13.67 4.47
C ARG A 82 7.76 14.46 3.73
N TYR A 83 6.49 14.19 4.02
CA TYR A 83 5.36 14.69 3.25
C TYR A 83 4.31 15.43 4.07
N GLY A 84 4.39 15.39 5.40
CA GLY A 84 3.63 16.27 6.31
C GLY A 84 4.31 17.63 6.43
#